data_AF-A0A979HJA1-F1
#
_entry.id   AF-A0A979HJA1-F1
#
_cell.length_a   1.000
_cell.length_b   1.000
_cell.length_c   1.000
_cell.angle_alpha   90.00
_cell.angle_beta   90.00
_cell.angle_gamma   90.00
#
_symmetry.space_group_name_H-M   'P 1'
#
loop_
_entity.id
_entity.type
_entity.pdbx_description
1 polymer ?
#
loop_
_entity_poly.entity_id
_entity_poly.type
_entity_poly.pdbx_seq_one_letter_code
_entity_poly.pdbx_strand_id
1 'polypeptide(L)'
;MNVAKQHVHSGYFLIEDTFYNDTRRSTVDYSKPILDWIKNSRNEAEEKWDAITSGVLKKRQKDLLMGLNVSNVPDFKSAKMEKTRFSDLNFRLGAGYLYCHQGNCKHMIVIRDMRLIHPEDTQNQAEYPLMTFQMQRRLQKCSVCQIFHATKMTVDDKWTLNNPCYFCDKCYYLLHYKEDNSLLYHHTVYDYLQE
;
A
#
# COMPACT_ATOMS: atom_id res chain seq x y z
N MET A 1 -5.73 10.73 24.89
CA MET A 1 -4.48 10.77 24.10
C MET A 1 -4.82 11.33 22.72
N ASN A 2 -4.47 12.59 22.47
CA ASN A 2 -4.66 13.26 21.19
C ASN A 2 -3.54 12.86 20.23
N VAL A 3 -3.79 11.86 19.40
CA VAL A 3 -3.12 11.74 18.10
C VAL A 3 -4.19 11.31 17.10
N ALA A 4 -5.04 12.25 16.70
CA ALA A 4 -5.64 12.17 15.38
C ALA A 4 -4.45 12.04 14.42
N LYS A 5 -4.22 10.83 13.92
CA LYS A 5 -3.14 10.52 12.99
C LYS A 5 -3.19 11.57 11.89
N GLN A 6 -2.23 12.50 11.87
CA GLN A 6 -1.98 13.29 10.69
C GLN A 6 -1.77 12.27 9.58
N HIS A 7 -2.73 12.18 8.66
CA HIS A 7 -2.61 11.31 7.50
C HIS A 7 -1.30 11.70 6.81
N VAL A 8 -0.30 10.83 6.91
CA VAL A 8 0.99 11.09 6.27
C VAL A 8 0.76 10.90 4.77
N HIS A 9 0.67 12.01 4.05
CA HIS A 9 0.39 12.03 2.62
C HIS A 9 1.57 11.63 1.74
N SER A 10 2.72 11.34 2.36
CA SER A 10 3.92 10.93 1.67
C SER A 10 3.72 9.56 1.01
N GLY A 11 4.24 9.43 -0.21
CA GLY A 11 4.28 8.17 -0.92
C GLY A 11 5.14 8.26 -2.17
N TYR A 12 5.46 7.11 -2.75
CA TYR A 12 6.18 7.01 -4.02
C TYR A 12 5.70 5.82 -4.84
N PHE A 13 5.87 5.92 -6.16
CA PHE A 13 5.89 4.76 -7.04
C PHE A 13 7.34 4.39 -7.31
N LEU A 14 7.67 3.10 -7.29
CA LEU A 14 8.93 2.57 -7.81
C LEU A 14 8.60 1.80 -9.08
N ILE A 15 9.01 2.36 -10.21
CA ILE A 15 8.84 1.78 -11.55
C ILE A 15 10.22 1.60 -12.15
N GLU A 16 10.54 0.37 -12.51
CA GLU A 16 11.91 -0.08 -12.86
C GLU A 16 12.94 0.33 -11.78
N ASP A 17 13.83 1.27 -12.10
CA ASP A 17 14.92 1.77 -11.25
C ASP A 17 14.62 3.17 -10.66
N THR A 18 13.40 3.70 -10.85
CA THR A 18 13.09 5.10 -10.53
C THR A 18 12.01 5.22 -9.46
N PHE A 19 12.34 5.95 -8.39
CA PHE A 19 11.40 6.39 -7.36
C PHE A 19 10.72 7.70 -7.77
N TYR A 20 9.42 7.66 -8.04
CA TYR A 20 8.58 8.83 -8.30
C TYR A 20 7.90 9.27 -7.00
N ASN A 21 8.51 10.21 -6.29
CA ASN A 21 8.02 10.69 -5.00
C ASN A 21 6.90 11.71 -5.16
N ASP A 22 5.85 11.60 -4.36
CA ASP A 22 4.79 12.61 -4.28
C ASP A 22 5.28 13.81 -3.48
N THR A 23 5.60 14.91 -4.16
CA THR A 23 6.06 16.16 -3.55
C THR A 23 5.05 17.30 -3.67
N ARG A 24 3.77 16.98 -3.95
CA ARG A 24 2.68 17.97 -4.10
C ARG A 24 2.28 18.66 -2.79
N ARG A 25 2.66 18.11 -1.65
CA ARG A 25 2.42 18.66 -0.30
C ARG A 25 3.75 18.68 0.46
N SER A 26 3.75 19.20 1.69
CA SER A 26 4.89 19.05 2.62
C SER A 26 5.04 17.59 3.06
N THR A 27 5.57 16.75 2.17
CA THR A 27 5.75 15.31 2.35
C THR A 27 7.19 14.95 2.65
N VAL A 28 7.38 13.78 3.24
CA VAL A 28 8.68 13.18 3.50
C VAL A 28 9.08 12.34 2.28
N ASP A 29 10.30 12.54 1.78
CA ASP A 29 10.87 11.70 0.74
C ASP A 29 11.30 10.34 1.32
N TYR A 30 10.48 9.31 1.09
CA TYR A 30 10.76 7.96 1.54
C TYR A 30 11.81 7.23 0.70
N SER A 31 12.12 7.73 -0.51
CA SER A 31 13.19 7.15 -1.33
C SER A 31 14.57 7.52 -0.79
N LYS A 32 14.72 8.70 -0.17
CA LYS A 32 16.02 9.20 0.28
C LYS A 32 16.77 8.24 1.22
N PRO A 33 16.19 7.72 2.32
CA PRO A 33 16.90 6.77 3.18
C PRO A 33 17.32 5.48 2.44
N ILE A 34 16.54 5.04 1.46
CA ILE A 34 16.82 3.85 0.64
C ILE A 34 18.01 4.14 -0.29
N LEU A 35 17.97 5.27 -1.00
CA LEU A 35 19.04 5.70 -1.89
C LEU A 35 20.35 5.97 -1.14
N ASP A 36 20.27 6.59 0.04
CA ASP A 36 21.42 6.84 0.91
C ASP A 36 22.02 5.51 1.39
N TRP A 37 21.19 4.53 1.76
CA TRP A 37 21.66 3.18 2.12
C TRP A 37 22.34 2.47 0.93
N ILE A 38 21.76 2.50 -0.27
CA ILE A 38 22.38 1.87 -1.46
C ILE A 38 23.77 2.47 -1.74
N LYS A 39 23.91 3.79 -1.60
CA LYS A 39 25.19 4.50 -1.81
C LYS A 39 26.23 4.19 -0.75
N ASN A 40 25.83 4.17 0.52
CA ASN A 40 26.74 4.02 1.65
C ASN A 40 27.07 2.55 1.98
N SER A 41 26.23 1.61 1.55
CA SER A 41 26.36 0.17 1.83
C SER A 41 26.51 -0.66 0.56
N ARG A 42 27.31 -0.18 -0.41
CA ARG A 42 27.41 -0.76 -1.76
C ARG A 42 27.65 -2.28 -1.79
N ASN A 43 28.62 -2.80 -1.02
CA ASN A 43 28.93 -4.24 -1.00
C ASN A 43 27.73 -5.07 -0.51
N GLU A 44 27.06 -4.59 0.54
CA GLU A 44 25.86 -5.24 1.10
C GLU A 44 24.68 -5.17 0.10
N ALA A 45 24.53 -4.04 -0.59
CA ALA A 45 23.51 -3.86 -1.62
C ALA A 45 23.73 -4.81 -2.80
N GLU A 46 24.98 -4.94 -3.27
CA GLU A 46 25.37 -5.88 -4.33
C GLU A 46 25.11 -7.33 -3.93
N GLU A 47 25.50 -7.74 -2.71
CA GLU A 47 25.25 -9.09 -2.20
C GLU A 47 23.74 -9.40 -2.15
N LYS A 48 22.94 -8.49 -1.58
CA LYS A 48 21.48 -8.66 -1.51
C LYS A 48 20.84 -8.68 -2.88
N TRP A 49 21.29 -7.82 -3.79
CA TRP A 49 20.76 -7.77 -5.15
C TRP A 49 21.04 -9.04 -5.92
N ASP A 50 22.26 -9.55 -5.83
CA ASP A 50 22.64 -10.82 -6.45
C ASP A 50 21.82 -11.99 -5.91
N ALA A 51 21.52 -11.99 -4.60
CA ALA A 51 20.65 -13.00 -3.99
C ALA A 51 19.21 -12.95 -4.54
N ILE A 52 18.69 -11.74 -4.83
CA ILE A 52 17.36 -11.54 -5.42
C ILE A 52 17.33 -12.00 -6.88
N THR A 53 18.32 -11.62 -7.70
CA THR A 53 18.32 -11.86 -9.14
C THR A 53 18.75 -13.27 -9.54
N SER A 54 19.65 -13.89 -8.78
CA SER A 54 20.22 -15.20 -9.15
C SER A 54 19.34 -16.39 -8.75
N GLY A 55 18.39 -16.22 -7.83
CA GLY A 55 17.74 -17.35 -7.17
C GLY A 55 18.74 -18.34 -6.56
N VAL A 56 18.30 -19.56 -6.22
CA VAL A 56 19.14 -20.60 -5.57
C VAL A 56 20.25 -21.15 -6.49
N LEU A 57 20.29 -20.79 -7.77
CA LEU A 57 21.12 -21.47 -8.77
C LEU A 57 21.85 -20.46 -9.64
N LYS A 58 23.14 -20.17 -9.32
CA LYS A 58 24.23 -19.87 -10.28
C LYS A 58 25.58 -19.46 -9.66
N LYS A 59 25.96 -20.02 -8.51
CA LYS A 59 27.30 -19.80 -7.91
C LYS A 59 28.44 -20.02 -8.94
N ARG A 60 28.31 -21.03 -9.82
CA ARG A 60 29.29 -21.40 -10.86
C ARG A 60 29.41 -20.44 -12.06
N GLN A 61 28.38 -19.67 -12.41
CA GLN A 61 28.48 -18.68 -13.49
C GLN A 61 29.12 -17.37 -13.02
N LYS A 62 29.06 -17.11 -11.70
CA LYS A 62 29.57 -15.88 -11.07
C LYS A 62 31.09 -15.81 -11.08
N ASP A 63 31.78 -16.94 -10.85
CA ASP A 63 33.24 -17.03 -10.86
C ASP A 63 33.87 -16.63 -12.21
N LEU A 64 33.13 -16.78 -13.32
CA LEU A 64 33.58 -16.40 -14.67
C LEU A 64 33.41 -14.90 -14.97
N LEU A 65 32.54 -14.19 -14.23
CA LEU A 65 32.23 -12.76 -14.43
C LEU A 65 32.92 -11.85 -13.42
N MET A 66 33.57 -12.38 -12.38
CA MET A 66 34.30 -11.62 -11.35
C MET A 66 35.43 -10.71 -11.89
N GLY A 67 35.88 -10.91 -13.14
CA GLY A 67 36.90 -10.07 -13.79
C GLY A 67 36.36 -8.77 -14.40
N LEU A 68 35.03 -8.61 -14.47
CA LEU A 68 34.37 -7.40 -14.97
C LEU A 68 33.81 -6.64 -13.76
N ASN A 69 34.32 -5.45 -13.47
CA ASN A 69 33.81 -4.52 -12.43
C ASN A 69 32.44 -3.95 -12.81
N VAL A 70 31.47 -4.80 -13.14
CA VAL A 70 30.10 -4.44 -13.48
C VAL A 70 29.27 -4.65 -12.23
N SER A 71 28.86 -3.55 -11.60
CA SER A 71 27.85 -3.63 -10.54
C SER A 71 26.54 -4.10 -11.17
N ASN A 72 25.96 -5.17 -10.65
CA ASN A 72 24.68 -5.68 -11.13
C ASN A 72 23.49 -4.94 -10.52
N VAL A 73 23.73 -4.07 -9.55
CA VAL A 73 22.69 -3.26 -8.90
C VAL A 73 22.28 -2.14 -9.85
N PRO A 74 20.97 -1.97 -10.13
CA PRO A 74 20.48 -0.84 -10.90
C PRO A 74 20.89 0.49 -10.28
N ASP A 75 21.14 1.48 -11.12
CA ASP A 75 21.38 2.86 -10.67
C ASP A 75 20.05 3.49 -10.27
N PHE A 76 19.63 3.23 -9.03
CA PHE A 76 18.37 3.73 -8.52
C PHE A 76 18.40 5.26 -8.39
N LYS A 77 17.38 5.89 -8.96
CA LYS A 77 17.23 7.35 -8.99
C LYS A 77 15.86 7.79 -8.49
N SER A 78 15.70 9.08 -8.24
CA SER A 78 14.41 9.67 -7.86
C SER A 78 14.00 10.81 -8.78
N ALA A 79 12.68 10.93 -8.96
CA ALA A 79 12.03 11.98 -9.73
C ALA A 79 10.78 12.48 -8.98
N LYS A 80 10.33 13.69 -9.32
CA LYS A 80 9.11 14.27 -8.75
C LYS A 80 7.88 13.77 -9.50
N MET A 81 6.92 13.21 -8.78
CA MET A 81 5.69 12.66 -9.37
C MET A 81 4.89 13.73 -10.10
N GLU A 82 4.75 14.94 -9.54
CA GLU A 82 3.97 16.03 -10.15
C GLU A 82 4.57 16.61 -11.43
N LYS A 83 5.83 16.28 -11.73
CA LYS A 83 6.52 16.69 -12.95
C LYS A 83 6.67 15.56 -13.97
N THR A 84 6.21 14.35 -13.64
CA THR A 84 6.36 13.16 -14.48
C THR A 84 5.03 12.83 -15.14
N ARG A 85 5.00 12.71 -16.47
CA ARG A 85 3.85 12.22 -17.23
C ARG A 85 3.94 10.71 -17.43
N PHE A 86 2.81 10.06 -17.71
CA PHE A 86 2.81 8.63 -18.08
C PHE A 86 3.68 8.33 -19.32
N SER A 87 3.77 9.28 -20.27
CA SER A 87 4.63 9.20 -21.45
C SER A 87 6.13 9.21 -21.13
N ASP A 88 6.51 9.68 -19.93
CA ASP A 88 7.91 9.81 -19.51
C ASP A 88 8.39 8.53 -18.79
N LEU A 89 7.48 7.59 -18.53
CA LEU A 89 7.77 6.36 -17.80
C LEU A 89 8.36 5.31 -18.73
N ASN A 90 9.47 4.71 -18.31
CA ASN A 90 9.96 3.46 -18.89
C ASN A 90 9.40 2.31 -18.07
N PHE A 91 8.69 1.38 -18.73
CA PHE A 91 8.08 0.24 -18.07
C PHE A 91 7.96 -0.95 -19.03
N ARG A 92 7.70 -2.11 -18.45
CA ARG A 92 7.41 -3.38 -19.11
C ARG A 92 5.97 -3.78 -18.82
N LEU A 93 5.22 -4.09 -19.87
CA LEU A 93 3.85 -4.56 -19.72
C LEU A 93 3.80 -5.86 -18.91
N GLY A 94 2.84 -5.95 -18.00
CA GLY A 94 2.66 -7.10 -17.11
C GLY A 94 3.67 -7.19 -15.95
N ALA A 95 4.68 -6.31 -15.88
CA ALA A 95 5.61 -6.29 -14.76
C ALA A 95 4.96 -5.68 -13.51
N GLY A 96 5.33 -6.21 -12.33
CA GLY A 96 4.91 -5.70 -11.04
C GLY A 96 5.80 -4.55 -10.56
N TYR A 97 5.17 -3.44 -10.21
CA TYR A 97 5.77 -2.24 -9.63
C TYR A 97 5.22 -1.99 -8.23
N LEU A 98 5.87 -1.08 -7.49
CA LEU A 98 5.53 -0.81 -6.09
C LEU A 98 4.95 0.60 -5.95
N TYR A 99 3.83 0.71 -5.25
CA TYR A 99 3.37 1.95 -4.64
C TYR A 99 3.46 1.82 -3.13
N CYS A 100 4.14 2.76 -2.49
CA CYS A 100 4.27 2.83 -1.04
C CYS A 100 3.66 4.14 -0.53
N HIS A 101 2.78 4.08 0.47
CA HIS A 101 2.24 5.25 1.15
C HIS A 101 2.12 5.02 2.66
N GLN A 102 1.92 6.10 3.42
CA GLN A 102 1.80 6.06 4.89
C GLN A 102 2.98 5.35 5.58
N GLY A 103 4.17 5.41 4.97
CA GLY A 103 5.43 4.88 5.50
C GLY A 103 5.64 3.38 5.31
N ASN A 104 4.59 2.55 5.38
CA ASN A 104 4.72 1.09 5.31
C ASN A 104 3.63 0.38 4.50
N CYS A 105 2.63 1.11 3.97
CA CYS A 105 1.55 0.50 3.21
C CYS A 105 2.00 0.29 1.75
N LYS A 106 2.32 -0.96 1.41
CA LYS A 106 2.89 -1.37 0.12
C LYS A 106 1.83 -2.04 -0.75
N HIS A 107 1.68 -1.55 -1.98
CA HIS A 107 0.74 -2.05 -2.98
C HIS A 107 1.50 -2.41 -4.25
N MET A 108 1.17 -3.56 -4.82
CA MET A 108 1.68 -3.92 -6.14
C MET A 108 0.81 -3.25 -7.22
N ILE A 109 1.45 -2.67 -8.21
CA ILE A 109 0.80 -2.04 -9.36
C ILE A 109 1.33 -2.68 -10.63
N VAL A 110 0.44 -2.92 -11.58
CA VAL A 110 0.79 -3.54 -12.86
C VAL A 110 0.20 -2.70 -13.96
N ILE A 111 1.03 -2.29 -14.92
CA ILE A 111 0.55 -1.76 -16.20
C ILE A 111 0.25 -2.98 -17.06
N ARG A 112 -1.04 -3.35 -17.13
CA ARG A 112 -1.47 -4.61 -17.76
C ARG A 112 -1.39 -4.53 -19.27
N ASP A 113 -2.02 -3.50 -19.83
CA ASP A 113 -2.23 -3.36 -21.27
C ASP A 113 -1.92 -1.94 -21.73
N MET A 114 -1.52 -1.80 -22.99
CA MET A 114 -1.35 -0.52 -23.67
C MET A 114 -1.92 -0.66 -25.08
N ARG A 115 -2.76 0.29 -25.49
CA ARG A 115 -3.36 0.33 -26.82
C ARG A 115 -3.41 1.75 -27.35
N LEU A 116 -3.53 1.88 -28.67
CA LEU A 116 -3.82 3.15 -29.31
C LEU A 116 -5.23 3.64 -28.93
N ILE A 117 -5.42 4.96 -28.97
CA ILE A 117 -6.72 5.58 -28.76
C ILE A 117 -7.69 5.13 -29.87
N HIS A 118 -8.87 4.68 -29.46
CA HIS A 118 -9.94 4.22 -30.35
C HIS A 118 -10.93 5.37 -30.59
N PRO A 119 -11.61 5.45 -31.75
CA PRO A 119 -12.63 6.48 -32.01
C PRO A 119 -13.79 6.50 -31.00
N GLU A 120 -14.05 5.38 -30.32
CA GLU A 120 -15.09 5.28 -29.27
C GLU A 120 -14.58 5.73 -27.88
N ASP A 121 -13.27 5.96 -27.71
CA ASP A 121 -12.75 6.52 -26.47
C ASP A 121 -13.10 8.01 -26.36
N THR A 122 -13.20 8.52 -25.13
CA THR A 122 -13.28 9.97 -24.92
C THR A 122 -12.03 10.66 -25.46
N GLN A 123 -12.23 11.60 -26.39
CA GLN A 123 -11.14 12.40 -26.96
C GLN A 123 -10.80 13.59 -26.05
N ASN A 124 -11.61 13.84 -25.01
CA ASN A 124 -11.39 14.92 -24.06
C ASN A 124 -10.38 14.49 -22.99
N GLN A 125 -9.18 15.07 -23.02
CA GLN A 125 -8.13 14.78 -22.05
C GLN A 125 -8.54 15.06 -20.60
N ALA A 126 -9.46 16.00 -20.37
CA ALA A 126 -9.92 16.35 -19.02
C ALA A 126 -10.76 15.25 -18.35
N GLU A 127 -11.24 14.25 -19.11
CA GLU A 127 -12.00 13.12 -18.56
C GLU A 127 -11.09 12.00 -18.04
N TYR A 128 -9.80 12.03 -18.36
CA TYR A 128 -8.82 11.09 -17.81
C TYR A 128 -8.32 11.55 -16.43
N PRO A 129 -7.99 10.61 -15.52
CA PRO A 129 -8.01 9.15 -15.69
C PRO A 129 -9.42 8.55 -15.60
N LEU A 130 -9.71 7.58 -16.48
CA LEU A 130 -10.98 6.85 -16.50
C LEU A 130 -10.98 5.69 -15.49
N MET A 131 -11.98 5.65 -14.62
CA MET A 131 -12.19 4.52 -13.72
C MET A 131 -12.91 3.39 -14.47
N THR A 132 -12.14 2.43 -14.99
CA THR A 132 -12.68 1.27 -15.73
C THR A 132 -13.23 0.18 -14.82
N PHE A 133 -12.77 0.16 -13.57
CA PHE A 133 -13.20 -0.80 -12.57
C PHE A 133 -13.11 -0.20 -11.18
N GLN A 134 -14.16 -0.40 -10.39
CA GLN A 134 -14.16 -0.13 -8.97
C GLN A 134 -14.67 -1.39 -8.26
N MET A 135 -13.83 -1.98 -7.42
CA MET A 135 -14.29 -3.11 -6.60
C MET A 135 -15.41 -2.62 -5.69
N GLN A 136 -16.54 -3.34 -5.70
CA GLN A 136 -17.62 -3.07 -4.78
C GLN A 136 -17.11 -3.28 -3.35
N ARG A 137 -17.15 -2.21 -2.55
CA ARG A 137 -16.74 -2.27 -1.14
C ARG A 137 -17.68 -3.22 -0.42
N ARG A 138 -17.12 -4.22 0.26
CA ARG A 138 -17.87 -5.11 1.15
C ARG A 138 -17.87 -4.47 2.53
N LEU A 139 -19.01 -3.95 2.93
CA LEU A 139 -19.19 -3.39 4.25
C LEU A 139 -19.20 -4.53 5.27
N GLN A 140 -18.43 -4.37 6.34
CA GLN A 140 -18.39 -5.29 7.47
C GLN A 140 -19.77 -5.31 8.12
N LYS A 141 -20.40 -6.48 8.12
CA LYS A 141 -21.66 -6.69 8.82
C LYS A 141 -21.41 -6.92 10.30
N CYS A 142 -22.43 -6.64 11.10
CA CYS A 142 -22.45 -7.01 12.50
C CYS A 142 -22.26 -8.53 12.65
N SER A 143 -21.28 -8.93 13.47
CA SER A 143 -20.95 -10.32 13.77
C SER A 143 -22.13 -11.10 14.36
N VAL A 144 -23.05 -10.42 15.06
CA VAL A 144 -24.22 -11.02 15.71
C VAL A 144 -25.38 -11.19 14.74
N CYS A 145 -25.92 -10.11 14.18
CA CYS A 145 -27.13 -10.20 13.36
C CYS A 145 -26.88 -10.51 11.89
N GLN A 146 -25.68 -10.25 11.36
CA GLN A 146 -25.34 -10.42 9.93
C GLN A 146 -26.27 -9.68 8.95
N ILE A 147 -27.00 -8.67 9.45
CA ILE A 147 -27.97 -7.86 8.70
C ILE A 147 -27.43 -6.44 8.54
N PHE A 148 -27.27 -5.73 9.65
CA PHE A 148 -26.81 -4.34 9.66
C PHE A 148 -25.29 -4.23 9.60
N HIS A 149 -24.79 -3.13 9.08
CA HIS A 149 -23.35 -2.84 9.08
C HIS A 149 -22.86 -2.57 10.51
N ALA A 150 -21.61 -2.94 10.74
CA ALA A 150 -20.95 -2.67 12.01
C ALA A 150 -20.60 -1.18 12.15
N THR A 151 -20.92 -0.62 13.30
CA THR A 151 -20.59 0.76 13.71
C THR A 151 -19.71 0.77 14.95
N LYS A 152 -19.59 -0.36 15.64
CA LYS A 152 -18.78 -0.55 16.84
C LYS A 152 -17.84 -1.73 16.66
N MET A 153 -16.63 -1.60 17.20
CA MET A 153 -15.65 -2.69 17.30
C MET A 153 -15.25 -2.84 18.76
N THR A 154 -15.47 -4.03 19.33
CA THR A 154 -15.01 -4.36 20.69
C THR A 154 -13.71 -5.15 20.64
N VAL A 155 -12.89 -4.96 21.66
CA VAL A 155 -11.64 -5.69 21.90
C VAL A 155 -11.66 -6.25 23.32
N ASP A 156 -11.16 -7.48 23.47
CA ASP A 156 -11.12 -8.22 24.74
C ASP A 156 -12.50 -8.38 25.39
N ASP A 157 -13.50 -8.60 24.54
CA ASP A 157 -14.90 -8.73 24.93
C ASP A 157 -15.25 -10.19 25.25
N LYS A 158 -15.45 -10.47 26.55
CA LYS A 158 -15.62 -11.83 27.09
C LYS A 158 -16.80 -12.62 26.53
N TRP A 159 -17.83 -11.96 25.97
CA TRP A 159 -19.02 -12.65 25.43
C TRP A 159 -18.97 -12.83 23.92
N THR A 160 -17.87 -12.45 23.28
CA THR A 160 -17.69 -12.56 21.83
C THR A 160 -16.83 -13.75 21.44
N LEU A 161 -17.15 -14.34 20.29
CA LEU A 161 -16.40 -15.47 19.75
C LEU A 161 -15.07 -15.04 19.10
N ASN A 162 -14.99 -13.79 18.63
CA ASN A 162 -13.84 -13.24 17.90
C ASN A 162 -13.32 -12.00 18.62
N ASN A 163 -12.01 -11.76 18.53
CA ASN A 163 -11.37 -10.56 19.05
C ASN A 163 -10.44 -9.99 17.96
N PRO A 164 -10.74 -8.82 17.35
CA PRO A 164 -11.88 -7.94 17.63
C PRO A 164 -13.25 -8.50 17.18
N CYS A 165 -14.33 -8.01 17.77
CA CYS A 165 -15.71 -8.30 17.36
C CYS A 165 -16.42 -7.04 16.84
N TYR A 166 -17.28 -7.18 15.84
CA TYR A 166 -17.93 -6.06 15.15
C TYR A 166 -19.44 -6.06 15.37
N PHE A 167 -20.01 -4.93 15.76
CA PHE A 167 -21.43 -4.80 16.11
C PHE A 167 -22.09 -3.62 15.39
N CYS A 168 -23.37 -3.78 15.04
CA CYS A 168 -24.24 -2.62 14.85
C CYS A 168 -24.67 -2.08 16.22
N ASP A 169 -25.13 -0.83 16.26
CA ASP A 169 -25.49 -0.16 17.53
C ASP A 169 -26.52 -0.95 18.35
N LYS A 170 -27.52 -1.55 17.68
CA LYS A 170 -28.57 -2.34 18.36
C LYS A 170 -28.01 -3.58 19.05
N CYS A 171 -27.26 -4.41 18.32
CA CYS A 171 -26.67 -5.63 18.88
C CYS A 171 -25.63 -5.31 19.94
N TYR A 172 -24.87 -4.22 19.77
CA TYR A 172 -23.94 -3.75 20.78
C TYR A 172 -24.69 -3.41 22.08
N TYR A 173 -25.73 -2.58 21.99
CA TYR A 173 -26.49 -2.16 23.16
C TYR A 173 -27.16 -3.36 23.87
N LEU A 174 -27.81 -4.24 23.12
CA LEU A 174 -28.49 -5.42 23.67
C LEU A 174 -27.56 -6.40 24.41
N LEU A 175 -26.31 -6.54 23.97
CA LEU A 175 -25.36 -7.47 24.61
C LEU A 175 -24.64 -6.84 25.82
N HIS A 176 -24.44 -5.51 25.81
CA HIS A 176 -23.53 -4.85 26.76
C HIS A 176 -24.22 -3.97 27.80
N TYR A 177 -25.48 -3.58 27.59
CA TYR A 177 -26.19 -2.67 28.49
C TYR A 177 -27.35 -3.34 29.20
N LYS A 178 -27.59 -2.93 30.44
CA LYS A 178 -28.81 -3.23 31.19
C LYS A 178 -29.92 -2.25 30.82
N GLU A 179 -31.14 -2.55 31.29
CA GLU A 179 -32.32 -1.68 31.12
C GLU A 179 -32.12 -0.26 31.70
N ASP A 180 -31.25 -0.10 32.70
CA ASP A 180 -30.90 1.18 33.32
C ASP A 180 -29.79 1.96 32.58
N ASN A 181 -29.40 1.53 31.38
CA ASN A 181 -28.27 2.06 30.60
C ASN A 181 -26.88 1.90 31.25
N SER A 182 -26.73 1.09 32.30
CA SER A 182 -25.41 0.74 32.83
C SER A 182 -24.78 -0.41 32.04
N LEU A 183 -23.45 -0.39 31.90
CA LEU A 183 -22.71 -1.48 31.29
C LEU A 183 -22.77 -2.75 32.16
N LEU A 184 -23.05 -3.89 31.55
CA LEU A 184 -23.04 -5.21 32.21
C LEU A 184 -21.65 -5.60 32.69
N TYR A 185 -20.61 -5.19 31.98
CA TYR A 185 -19.20 -5.43 32.29
C TYR A 185 -18.30 -4.48 31.48
N HIS A 186 -17.07 -4.30 31.97
CA HIS A 186 -16.06 -3.50 31.30
C HIS A 186 -15.45 -4.25 30.11
N HIS A 187 -15.32 -3.55 28.98
CA HIS A 187 -14.62 -3.98 27.77
C HIS A 187 -14.19 -2.73 26.99
N THR A 188 -13.27 -2.88 26.04
CA THR A 188 -12.84 -1.76 25.20
C THR A 188 -13.72 -1.70 23.96
N VAL A 189 -14.24 -0.52 23.63
CA VAL A 189 -15.07 -0.28 22.43
C VAL A 189 -14.55 0.92 21.65
N TYR A 190 -14.54 0.81 20.33
CA TYR A 190 -14.22 1.88 19.40
C TYR A 190 -15.35 2.07 18.40
N ASP A 191 -15.53 3.30 17.93
CA ASP A 191 -16.32 3.56 16.74
C ASP A 191 -15.61 2.94 15.53
N TYR A 192 -16.36 2.14 14.79
CA TYR A 192 -15.87 1.48 13.59
C TYR A 192 -16.39 2.21 12.36
N LEU A 193 -15.52 3.05 11.79
CA LEU A 193 -15.78 3.76 10.56
C LEU A 193 -15.41 2.86 9.39
N GLN A 194 -16.40 2.57 8.55
CA GLN A 194 -16.20 1.81 7.32
C GLN A 194 -16.00 2.80 6.18
N GLU A 195 -14.77 2.87 5.65
CA GLU A 195 -14.45 3.61 4.43
C GLU A 195 -14.81 2.80 3.19
#